data_AF-A0A6L3F741-F1
#
_entry.id   AF-A0A6L3F741-F1
#
_cell.length_a   1.000
_cell.length_b   1.000
_cell.length_c   1.000
_cell.angle_alpha   90.00
_cell.angle_beta   90.00
_cell.angle_gamma   90.00
#
_symmetry.space_group_name_H-M   'P 1'
#
loop_
_entity.id
_entity.type
_entity.pdbx_description
1 polymer ?
#
loop_
_entity_poly.entity_id
_entity_poly.type
_entity_poly.pdbx_seq_one_letter_code
_entity_poly.pdbx_strand_id
1 'polypeptide(L)' 'MERIIIDTDPGVDDAHAIMMALAHPEVQVEALTVVGGNVGWAHTVANACKI' A
#
# COMPACT_ATOMS: atom_id res chain seq x y z
N MET A 1 8.45 -17.73 -2.72
CA MET A 1 7.43 -16.85 -2.14
C MET A 1 8.11 -15.89 -1.19
N GLU A 2 8.26 -14.64 -1.61
CA GLU A 2 8.87 -13.56 -0.86
C GLU A 2 7.81 -12.90 0.02
N ARG A 3 8.14 -12.66 1.29
CA ARG A 3 7.21 -12.07 2.27
C ARG A 3 7.59 -10.62 2.48
N ILE A 4 6.63 -9.71 2.31
CA ILE A 4 6.89 -8.27 2.36
C ILE A 4 5.91 -7.55 3.28
N ILE A 5 6.37 -6.43 3.81
CA ILE A 5 5.55 -5.39 4.44
C ILE A 5 5.68 -4.15 3.56
N ILE A 6 4.55 -3.54 3.24
CA ILE A 6 4.51 -2.30 2.44
C ILE A 6 4.22 -1.14 3.40
N ASP A 7 5.09 -0.13 3.41
CA ASP A 7 4.89 1.13 4.14
C ASP A 7 4.90 2.27 3.14
N THR A 8 3.78 2.99 2.99
CA THR A 8 3.65 4.08 1.99
C THR A 8 2.57 5.11 2.36
N ASP A 9 2.49 6.24 1.66
CA ASP A 9 1.46 7.27 1.77
C ASP A 9 0.50 7.24 0.55
N PRO A 10 -0.51 6.35 0.49
CA PRO A 10 -1.04 5.86 -0.79
C PRO A 10 -1.54 6.95 -1.75
N GLY A 11 -0.69 7.25 -2.73
CA GLY A 11 -0.99 7.98 -3.94
C GLY A 11 -1.51 7.06 -5.05
N VAL A 12 -1.63 7.60 -6.25
CA VAL A 12 -2.12 6.85 -7.42
C VAL A 12 -1.14 5.75 -7.83
N ASP A 13 0.15 6.05 -7.80
CA ASP A 13 1.24 5.13 -8.10
C ASP A 13 1.42 4.06 -7.02
N ASP A 14 1.33 4.43 -5.73
CA ASP A 14 1.36 3.46 -4.62
C ASP A 14 0.20 2.46 -4.70
N ALA A 15 -1.01 2.95 -5.02
CA ALA A 15 -2.17 2.08 -5.17
C ALA A 15 -1.93 1.02 -6.25
N HIS A 16 -1.33 1.39 -7.39
CA HIS A 16 -0.94 0.43 -8.41
C HIS A 16 0.13 -0.55 -7.92
N ALA A 17 1.16 -0.08 -7.21
CA ALA A 17 2.21 -0.94 -6.68
C ALA A 17 1.65 -1.97 -5.67
N ILE A 18 0.76 -1.53 -4.78
CA ILE A 18 0.08 -2.40 -3.81
C ILE A 18 -0.77 -3.44 -4.53
N MET A 19 -1.59 -3.04 -5.51
CA MET A 19 -2.40 -3.99 -6.30
C MET A 19 -1.54 -5.00 -7.06
N MET A 20 -0.41 -4.56 -7.63
CA MET A 20 0.54 -5.45 -8.29
C MET A 20 1.16 -6.45 -7.31
N ALA A 21 1.57 -6.00 -6.12
CA ALA A 21 2.14 -6.86 -5.10
C ALA A 21 1.13 -7.90 -4.58
N LEU A 22 -0.12 -7.50 -4.38
CA LEU A 22 -1.22 -8.39 -3.97
C LEU A 22 -1.57 -9.43 -5.03
N ALA A 23 -1.43 -9.08 -6.32
CA ALA A 23 -1.71 -9.99 -7.43
C ALA A 23 -0.53 -10.89 -7.82
N HIS A 24 0.68 -10.63 -7.32
CA HIS A 24 1.88 -11.35 -7.75
C HIS A 24 1.98 -12.74 -7.09
N PRO A 25 2.05 -13.84 -7.87
CA PRO A 25 1.94 -15.20 -7.33
C PRO A 25 3.11 -15.60 -6.43
N GLU A 26 4.25 -14.93 -6.54
CA GLU A 26 5.44 -15.20 -5.72
C GLU A 26 5.59 -14.25 -4.53
N VAL A 27 4.64 -13.33 -4.31
CA VAL A 27 4.69 -12.36 -3.20
C VAL A 27 3.59 -12.64 -2.20
N GLN A 28 3.93 -12.52 -0.91
CA GLN A 28 2.98 -12.54 0.19
C GLN A 28 3.07 -11.21 0.94
N VAL A 29 2.03 -10.38 0.80
CA VAL A 29 1.91 -9.14 1.57
C VAL A 29 1.40 -9.49 2.97
N GLU A 30 2.24 -9.28 3.97
CA GLU A 30 1.92 -9.59 5.38
C GLU A 30 1.21 -8.42 6.07
N ALA A 31 1.55 -7.19 5.67
CA ALA A 31 0.96 -5.97 6.19
C ALA A 31 1.10 -4.81 5.21
N LEU A 32 0.13 -3.89 5.29
CA LEU A 32 0.19 -2.55 4.72
C LEU A 32 0.16 -1.55 5.88
N THR A 33 1.21 -0.75 6.03
CA THR A 33 1.28 0.38 6.96
C THR A 33 1.28 1.67 6.17
N VAL A 34 0.86 2.76 6.84
CA VAL A 34 0.79 4.07 6.21
C VAL A 34 1.60 5.11 6.96
N VAL A 35 2.30 5.95 6.19
CA VAL A 35 3.02 7.11 6.68
C VAL A 35 2.35 8.39 6.18
N GLY A 36 2.40 9.47 6.97
CA GLY A 36 1.86 10.76 6.55
C GLY A 36 2.76 11.36 5.47
N GLY A 37 2.18 11.78 4.35
CA GLY A 37 2.95 12.26 3.20
C GLY A 37 2.22 13.31 2.37
N ASN A 38 2.03 13.04 1.08
CA ASN A 38 1.60 14.00 0.06
C ASN A 38 0.21 14.63 0.33
N VAL A 39 -0.65 13.90 1.04
CA VAL A 39 -1.96 14.37 1.48
C VAL A 39 -2.06 14.29 3.00
N GLY A 40 -2.99 15.06 3.58
CA GLY A 40 -3.24 15.02 5.02
C GLY A 40 -3.61 13.60 5.50
N TRP A 41 -3.23 13.27 6.74
CA TRP A 41 -3.36 11.93 7.34
C TRP A 41 -4.72 11.25 7.12
N ALA A 42 -5.82 11.99 7.26
CA ALA A 42 -7.17 11.47 7.03
C ALA A 42 -7.37 10.96 5.60
N HIS A 43 -6.79 11.64 4.61
CA HIS A 43 -6.84 11.21 3.22
C HIS A 43 -5.92 10.01 2.96
N THR A 44 -4.71 10.00 3.53
CA THR A 44 -3.78 8.88 3.41
C THR A 44 -4.42 7.58 3.91
N VAL A 45 -4.98 7.60 5.12
CA VAL A 45 -5.65 6.44 5.72
C VAL A 45 -6.87 6.04 4.89
N ALA A 46 -7.68 7.00 4.46
CA ALA A 46 -8.86 6.73 3.64
C ALA A 46 -8.51 6.15 2.26
N ASN A 47 -7.37 6.50 1.67
CA ASN A 47 -6.89 5.92 0.41
C ASN A 47 -6.46 4.47 0.63
N ALA A 48 -5.68 4.20 1.69
CA ALA A 48 -5.24 2.86 2.04
C ALA A 48 -6.42 1.89 2.22
N CYS A 49 -7.50 2.31 2.88
CA CYS A 49 -8.67 1.47 3.11
C CYS A 49 -9.54 1.22 1.85
N LYS A 50 -9.28 1.89 0.73
CA LYS A 50 -10.01 1.69 -0.54
C LYS A 50 -9.30 0.73 -1.48
N ILE A 51 -8.01 0.49 -1.26
CA ILE A 51 -7.19 -0.47 -2.00
C ILE A 51 -7.51 -1.86 -1.47
#